data_AF-A0A973MK75-F1
#
_entry.id   AF-A0A973MK75-F1
#
_cell.length_a   1.000
_cell.length_b   1.000
_cell.length_c   1.000
_cell.angle_alpha   90.00
_cell.angle_beta   90.00
_cell.angle_gamma   90.00
#
_symmetry.space_group_name_H-M   'P 1'
#
loop_
_entity.id
_entity.type
_entity.pdbx_description
1 polymer ?
#
loop_
_entity_poly.entity_id
_entity_poly.type
_entity_poly.pdbx_seq_one_letter_code
_entity_poly.pdbx_strand_id
1 'polypeptide(L)'
;MKRIPRISRRVTSPLCAAVVLLVPALTSASLAKADDGPGPLGVTVVAADNAQSRKVGALFDADRRSSLAGGHFCTASVVYSPHRNLIVTAAHCLNGSKDGDLIFVPGYRGGQAPYGTWTVRKAFLPDGWAKGQHED
;
A
#
# COMPACT_ATOMS: atom_id res chain seq x y z
N MET A 1 -36.11 -27.55 -53.48
CA MET A 1 -35.04 -26.54 -53.34
C MET A 1 -34.11 -26.97 -52.20
N LYS A 2 -32.79 -26.83 -52.40
CA LYS A 2 -31.67 -27.53 -51.73
C LYS A 2 -31.56 -27.29 -50.21
N ARG A 3 -31.37 -28.36 -49.43
CA ARG A 3 -30.82 -28.30 -48.06
C ARG A 3 -29.29 -28.11 -48.16
N ILE A 4 -28.77 -27.07 -47.51
CA ILE A 4 -27.33 -26.79 -47.43
C ILE A 4 -26.80 -27.39 -46.12
N PRO A 5 -25.81 -28.30 -46.12
CA PRO A 5 -25.20 -28.77 -44.90
C PRO A 5 -24.13 -27.77 -44.45
N ARG A 6 -24.26 -27.21 -43.24
CA ARG A 6 -23.17 -26.46 -42.60
C ARG A 6 -22.19 -27.46 -42.00
N ILE A 7 -21.04 -27.61 -42.66
CA ILE A 7 -19.88 -28.34 -42.17
C ILE A 7 -19.35 -27.61 -40.93
N SER A 8 -19.54 -28.22 -39.76
CA SER A 8 -18.89 -27.82 -38.51
C SER A 8 -17.45 -28.32 -38.51
N ARG A 9 -16.51 -27.50 -38.98
CA ARG A 9 -15.08 -27.75 -38.76
C ARG A 9 -14.73 -27.36 -37.32
N ARG A 10 -14.66 -28.36 -36.43
CA ARG A 10 -13.95 -28.20 -35.15
C ARG A 10 -12.46 -28.10 -35.46
N VAL A 11 -11.90 -26.89 -35.35
CA VAL A 11 -10.46 -26.67 -35.39
C VAL A 11 -9.90 -27.05 -34.01
N THR A 12 -9.62 -28.33 -33.81
CA THR A 12 -8.85 -28.80 -32.66
C THR A 12 -7.37 -28.61 -32.96
N SER A 13 -6.84 -27.41 -32.72
CA SER A 13 -5.40 -27.16 -32.73
C SER A 13 -4.88 -27.15 -31.28
N PRO A 14 -4.10 -28.16 -30.86
CA PRO A 14 -3.60 -28.27 -29.48
C PRO A 14 -2.58 -27.16 -29.12
N LEU A 15 -2.10 -26.41 -30.11
CA LEU A 15 -1.10 -25.35 -29.93
C LEU A 15 -1.67 -24.08 -29.27
N CYS A 16 -2.97 -23.79 -29.43
CA CYS A 16 -3.56 -22.59 -28.82
C CYS A 16 -3.83 -22.75 -27.31
N ALA A 17 -4.03 -23.98 -26.83
CA ALA A 17 -4.32 -24.23 -25.41
C ALA A 17 -3.07 -24.05 -24.52
N ALA A 18 -1.87 -24.35 -25.05
CA ALA A 18 -0.63 -24.22 -24.31
C ALA A 18 -0.21 -22.76 -24.07
N VAL A 19 -0.54 -21.84 -24.99
CA VAL A 19 -0.19 -20.41 -24.85
C VAL A 19 -1.10 -19.69 -23.85
N VAL A 20 -2.37 -20.11 -23.72
CA VAL A 20 -3.33 -19.44 -22.83
C VAL A 20 -3.11 -19.77 -21.34
N LEU A 21 -2.45 -20.89 -21.02
CA LEU A 21 -2.18 -21.31 -19.63
C LEU A 21 -0.81 -20.86 -19.09
N LEU A 22 0.11 -20.40 -19.93
CA LEU A 22 1.46 -19.99 -19.52
C LEU A 22 1.62 -18.48 -19.31
N VAL A 23 0.70 -17.65 -19.80
CA VAL A 23 0.80 -16.18 -19.70
C VAL A 23 0.32 -15.58 -18.37
N PRO A 24 -0.67 -16.11 -17.62
CA PRO A 24 -1.14 -15.44 -16.39
C PRO A 24 -0.23 -15.67 -15.16
N ALA A 25 0.75 -16.59 -15.23
CA ALA A 25 1.62 -16.89 -14.08
C ALA A 25 2.79 -15.90 -13.90
N LEU A 26 3.12 -15.10 -14.93
CA LEU A 26 4.30 -14.22 -14.92
C LEU A 26 4.04 -12.80 -14.37
N THR A 27 2.79 -12.40 -14.13
CA THR A 27 2.46 -11.01 -13.74
C THR A 27 2.34 -10.76 -12.23
N SER A 28 2.47 -11.78 -11.37
CA SER A 28 2.20 -11.64 -9.93
C SER A 28 3.45 -11.56 -9.04
N ALA A 29 4.65 -11.68 -9.60
CA ALA A 29 5.87 -11.48 -8.83
C ALA A 29 6.30 -10.00 -8.89
N SER A 30 5.67 -9.15 -8.07
CA SER A 30 6.31 -7.89 -7.68
C SER A 30 7.54 -8.25 -6.86
N LEU A 31 8.69 -8.37 -7.51
CA LEU A 31 9.97 -8.23 -6.84
C LEU A 31 10.03 -6.79 -6.33
N ALA A 32 9.65 -6.56 -5.08
CA ALA A 32 10.04 -5.35 -4.39
C ALA A 32 11.57 -5.40 -4.28
N LYS A 33 12.27 -4.82 -5.26
CA LYS A 33 13.70 -4.65 -5.19
C LYS A 33 13.94 -3.63 -4.07
N ALA A 34 14.32 -4.12 -2.90
CA ALA A 34 14.90 -3.25 -1.90
C ALA A 34 16.18 -2.69 -2.51
N ASP A 35 16.16 -1.41 -2.84
CA ASP A 35 17.37 -0.66 -3.16
C ASP A 35 17.92 -0.21 -1.81
N ASP A 36 19.09 -0.72 -1.43
CA ASP A 36 19.79 -0.33 -0.20
C ASP A 36 20.18 1.16 -0.21
N GLY A 37 20.01 1.82 -1.35
CA GLY A 37 20.44 3.18 -1.59
C GLY A 37 21.95 3.24 -1.83
N PRO A 38 22.45 4.33 -2.42
CA PRO A 38 23.87 4.46 -2.73
C PRO A 38 24.76 4.79 -1.51
N GLY A 39 24.22 4.78 -0.29
CA GLY A 39 24.90 5.23 0.92
C GLY A 39 25.61 4.12 1.69
N PRO A 40 26.61 4.45 2.54
CA PRO A 40 27.17 3.48 3.46
C PRO A 40 26.10 2.96 4.44
N LEU A 41 26.19 1.69 4.85
CA LEU A 41 25.28 1.17 5.88
C LEU A 41 25.42 1.95 7.18
N GLY A 42 24.31 2.16 7.89
CA GLY A 42 24.29 2.85 9.18
C GLY A 42 24.29 4.38 9.13
N VAL A 43 24.20 5.00 7.94
CA VAL A 43 23.92 6.43 7.83
C VAL A 43 22.48 6.67 7.42
N THR A 44 21.86 7.71 7.99
CA THR A 44 20.55 8.17 7.53
C THR A 44 20.73 9.24 6.47
N VAL A 45 19.93 9.15 5.41
CA VAL A 45 19.85 10.17 4.36
C VAL A 45 18.45 10.75 4.31
N VAL A 46 18.35 12.01 3.90
CA VAL A 46 17.05 12.62 3.65
C VAL A 46 16.46 11.98 2.39
N ALA A 47 15.29 11.35 2.53
CA ALA A 47 14.60 10.76 1.40
C ALA A 47 14.23 11.85 0.37
N ALA A 48 14.70 11.70 -0.87
CA ALA A 48 14.42 12.60 -1.98
C ALA A 48 12.90 12.74 -2.21
N ASP A 49 12.45 13.91 -2.65
CA ASP A 49 11.04 14.15 -2.92
C ASP A 49 10.61 13.59 -4.29
N ASN A 50 10.02 12.40 -4.30
CA ASN A 50 9.62 11.70 -5.52
C ASN A 50 8.34 10.88 -5.31
N ALA A 51 7.82 10.30 -6.39
CA ALA A 51 6.57 9.52 -6.34
C ALA A 51 6.63 8.28 -5.43
N GLN A 52 7.82 7.75 -5.14
CA GLN A 52 8.02 6.67 -4.17
C GLN A 52 7.85 7.20 -2.75
N SER A 53 8.65 8.18 -2.36
CA SER A 53 8.70 8.69 -0.98
C SER A 53 7.43 9.43 -0.56
N ARG A 54 6.71 10.06 -1.51
CA ARG A 54 5.45 10.76 -1.23
C ARG A 54 4.30 9.85 -0.79
N LYS A 55 4.43 8.52 -0.96
CA LYS A 55 3.49 7.54 -0.38
C LYS A 55 3.68 7.37 1.12
N VAL A 56 4.85 7.71 1.65
CA VAL A 56 5.14 7.71 3.09
C VAL A 56 4.62 9.02 3.68
N GLY A 57 4.04 8.93 4.87
CA GLY A 57 3.57 10.09 5.62
C GLY A 57 3.69 9.89 7.12
N ALA A 58 3.33 10.93 7.85
CA ALA A 58 3.39 10.97 9.30
C ALA A 58 2.00 10.76 9.92
N LEU A 59 1.96 10.10 11.07
CA LEU A 59 0.77 9.93 11.91
C LEU A 59 0.81 10.88 13.10
N PHE A 60 -0.34 11.46 13.41
CA PHE A 60 -0.56 12.37 14.53
C PHE A 60 -1.89 12.04 15.21
N ASP A 61 -2.03 12.43 16.47
CA ASP A 61 -3.32 12.57 17.11
C ASP A 61 -4.16 13.62 16.37
N ALA A 62 -5.48 13.42 16.32
CA ALA A 62 -6.38 14.26 15.54
C ALA A 62 -6.46 15.72 16.05
N ASP A 63 -6.19 15.95 17.34
CA ASP A 63 -6.14 17.29 17.94
C ASP A 63 -4.95 18.13 17.42
N ARG A 64 -3.91 17.48 16.88
CA ARG A 64 -2.74 18.13 16.27
C ARG A 64 -2.99 18.67 14.87
N ARG A 65 -4.18 18.52 14.29
CA ARG A 65 -4.50 18.92 12.90
C ARG A 65 -4.12 20.37 12.58
N SER A 66 -4.21 21.27 13.55
CA SER A 66 -3.86 22.70 13.41
C SER A 66 -2.40 23.03 13.74
N SER A 67 -1.63 22.09 14.30
CA SER A 67 -0.24 22.29 14.74
C SER A 67 0.61 21.02 14.53
N LEU A 68 1.02 20.83 13.28
CA LEU A 68 1.75 19.62 12.83
C LEU A 68 3.26 19.65 13.14
N ALA A 69 3.87 20.83 13.29
CA ALA A 69 5.32 20.92 13.47
C ALA A 69 5.79 20.11 14.69
N GLY A 70 6.66 19.13 14.45
CA GLY A 70 7.24 18.26 15.49
C GLY A 70 6.25 17.33 16.20
N GLY A 71 4.98 17.27 15.81
CA GLY A 71 3.93 16.56 16.56
C GLY A 71 3.64 15.12 16.14
N HIS A 72 4.40 14.55 15.21
CA HIS A 72 4.17 13.20 14.72
C HIS A 72 4.77 12.17 15.68
N PHE A 73 4.08 11.05 15.86
CA PHE A 73 4.54 9.96 16.74
C PHE A 73 4.91 8.69 15.96
N CYS A 74 4.36 8.50 14.76
CA CYS A 74 4.62 7.35 13.90
C CYS A 74 4.65 7.75 12.43
N THR A 75 4.95 6.78 11.56
CA THR A 75 4.84 6.89 10.11
C THR A 75 3.91 5.82 9.57
N ALA A 76 3.36 6.06 8.38
CA ALA A 76 2.57 5.08 7.65
C ALA A 76 2.83 5.23 6.15
N SER A 77 2.48 4.21 5.37
CA SER A 77 2.62 4.23 3.92
C SER A 77 1.29 3.96 3.24
N VAL A 78 0.97 4.75 2.21
CA VAL A 78 -0.15 4.46 1.31
C VAL A 78 0.13 3.18 0.54
N VAL A 79 -0.80 2.24 0.58
CA VAL A 79 -0.74 0.98 -0.16
C VAL A 79 -1.85 0.91 -1.20
N TYR A 80 -1.62 0.12 -2.25
CA TYR A 80 -2.66 -0.14 -3.23
C TYR A 80 -3.84 -0.84 -2.56
N SER A 81 -5.04 -0.34 -2.82
CA SER A 81 -6.31 -0.93 -2.38
C SER A 81 -7.39 -0.59 -3.40
N PRO A 82 -8.45 -1.42 -3.55
CA PRO A 82 -9.54 -1.15 -4.50
C PRO A 82 -10.18 0.23 -4.32
N HIS A 83 -10.31 0.68 -3.08
CA HIS A 83 -10.89 1.98 -2.72
C HIS A 83 -9.87 3.12 -2.60
N ARG A 84 -8.57 2.85 -2.81
CA ARG A 84 -7.47 3.84 -2.80
C ARG A 84 -7.40 4.69 -1.54
N ASN A 85 -7.73 4.09 -0.40
CA ASN A 85 -7.87 4.78 0.89
C ASN A 85 -7.25 3.99 2.05
N LEU A 86 -6.25 3.15 1.76
CA LEU A 86 -5.60 2.29 2.73
C LEU A 86 -4.15 2.72 2.97
N ILE A 87 -3.77 2.76 4.24
CA ILE A 87 -2.39 2.93 4.69
C ILE A 87 -1.99 1.71 5.53
N VAL A 88 -0.70 1.42 5.56
CA VAL A 88 -0.09 0.41 6.44
C VAL A 88 0.85 1.10 7.43
N THR A 89 0.83 0.64 8.68
CA THR A 89 1.68 1.12 9.79
C THR A 89 1.96 -0.05 10.74
N ALA A 90 2.89 0.14 11.69
CA ALA A 90 3.05 -0.80 12.79
C ALA A 90 1.80 -0.83 13.68
N ALA A 91 1.49 -1.99 14.22
CA ALA A 91 0.29 -2.20 15.04
C ALA A 91 0.32 -1.38 16.34
N HIS A 92 1.50 -1.23 16.97
CA HIS A 92 1.65 -0.41 18.18
C HIS A 92 1.36 1.08 17.95
N CYS A 93 1.50 1.59 16.72
CA CYS A 93 1.14 2.96 16.40
C CYS A 93 -0.37 3.22 16.48
N LEU A 94 -1.18 2.16 16.53
CA LEU A 94 -2.64 2.26 16.63
C LEU A 94 -3.13 1.94 18.06
N ASN A 95 -2.23 1.64 18.99
CA ASN A 95 -2.62 1.14 20.29
C ASN A 95 -3.43 2.17 21.07
N GLY A 96 -4.59 1.77 21.60
CA GLY A 96 -5.50 2.66 22.34
C GLY A 96 -6.22 3.73 21.51
N SER A 97 -5.93 3.85 20.21
CA SER A 97 -6.62 4.79 19.32
C SER A 97 -7.98 4.26 18.88
N LYS A 98 -9.01 5.11 18.86
CA LYS A 98 -10.33 4.80 18.28
C LYS A 98 -10.42 5.31 16.85
N ASP A 99 -11.46 4.87 16.15
CA ASP A 99 -11.80 5.38 14.82
C ASP A 99 -11.99 6.91 14.87
N GLY A 100 -11.18 7.64 14.10
CA GLY A 100 -11.19 9.09 14.05
C GLY A 100 -10.17 9.79 14.95
N ASP A 101 -9.48 9.08 15.85
CA ASP A 101 -8.53 9.68 16.79
C ASP A 101 -7.19 10.06 16.14
N LEU A 102 -6.91 9.55 14.93
CA LEU A 102 -5.66 9.76 14.23
C LEU A 102 -5.84 10.49 12.90
N ILE A 103 -4.83 11.27 12.52
CA ILE A 103 -4.67 11.83 11.18
C ILE A 103 -3.37 11.34 10.53
N PHE A 104 -3.44 11.06 9.24
CA PHE A 104 -2.31 10.75 8.37
C PHE A 104 -2.00 11.94 7.46
N VAL A 105 -0.71 12.27 7.33
CA VAL A 105 -0.23 13.39 6.51
C VAL A 105 0.77 12.86 5.47
N PRO A 106 0.31 12.55 4.23
CA PRO A 106 1.17 12.03 3.19
C PRO A 106 2.22 13.08 2.78
N GLY A 107 3.46 12.63 2.55
CA GLY A 107 4.55 13.50 2.13
C GLY A 107 4.96 14.56 3.16
N TYR A 108 4.59 14.39 4.44
CA TYR A 108 4.95 15.31 5.50
C TYR A 108 6.46 15.56 5.56
N ARG A 109 6.88 16.83 5.46
CA ARG A 109 8.26 17.28 5.63
C ARG A 109 8.31 18.66 6.27
N GLY A 110 9.08 18.80 7.35
CA GLY A 110 9.35 20.11 7.96
C GLY A 110 8.10 20.91 8.33
N GLY A 111 7.06 20.24 8.85
CA GLY A 111 5.79 20.89 9.22
C GLY A 111 4.77 21.04 8.08
N GLN A 112 5.13 20.70 6.84
CA GLN A 112 4.28 20.89 5.67
C GLN A 112 3.41 19.66 5.39
N ALA A 113 2.16 19.89 4.97
CA ALA A 113 1.20 18.87 4.56
C ALA A 113 0.81 19.05 3.08
N PRO A 114 1.71 18.76 2.13
CA PRO A 114 1.51 19.08 0.71
C PRO A 114 0.31 18.37 0.07
N TYR A 115 -0.16 17.26 0.65
CA TYR A 115 -1.31 16.50 0.20
C TYR A 115 -2.49 16.57 1.19
N GLY A 116 -2.47 17.54 2.10
CA GLY A 116 -3.46 17.72 3.15
C GLY A 116 -3.33 16.70 4.29
N THR A 117 -4.36 16.65 5.13
CA THR A 117 -4.43 15.79 6.33
C THR A 117 -5.67 14.91 6.28
N TRP A 118 -5.49 13.60 6.44
CA TRP A 118 -6.51 12.58 6.20
C TRP A 118 -6.87 11.88 7.51
N THR A 119 -8.13 11.94 7.94
CA THR A 119 -8.56 11.26 9.17
C THR A 119 -8.58 9.74 8.96
N VAL A 120 -7.97 9.00 9.89
CA VAL A 120 -8.03 7.54 9.92
C VAL A 120 -9.41 7.13 10.42
N ARG A 121 -10.24 6.64 9.50
CA ARG A 121 -11.65 6.30 9.79
C ARG A 121 -11.86 4.92 10.40
N LYS A 122 -10.90 4.01 10.21
CA LYS A 122 -10.98 2.63 10.67
C LYS A 122 -9.60 2.02 10.83
N ALA A 123 -9.38 1.29 11.92
CA ALA A 123 -8.20 0.48 12.15
C ALA A 123 -8.50 -1.02 11.99
N PHE A 124 -7.54 -1.76 11.44
CA PHE A 124 -7.57 -3.23 11.35
C PHE A 124 -6.28 -3.76 11.96
N LEU A 125 -6.40 -4.59 13.00
CA LEU A 125 -5.27 -5.17 13.72
C LEU A 125 -5.27 -6.70 13.54
N PRO A 126 -4.09 -7.33 13.39
CA PRO A 126 -4.02 -8.78 13.38
C PRO A 126 -4.41 -9.35 14.75
N ASP A 127 -5.02 -10.53 14.73
CA ASP A 127 -5.50 -11.22 15.94
C ASP A 127 -4.44 -11.39 17.03
N GLY A 128 -3.19 -11.69 16.66
CA GLY A 128 -2.10 -11.86 17.62
C GLY A 128 -1.81 -10.58 18.40
N TRP A 129 -1.79 -9.44 17.70
CA TRP A 129 -1.64 -8.13 18.33
C TRP A 129 -2.85 -7.79 19.21
N ALA A 130 -4.06 -7.97 18.70
CA ALA A 130 -5.28 -7.65 19.44
C ALA A 130 -5.46 -8.45 20.74
N LYS A 131 -4.88 -9.66 20.81
CA LYS A 131 -4.99 -10.56 21.98
C LYS A 131 -3.84 -10.41 22.97
N GLY A 132 -2.63 -10.10 22.50
CA GLY A 132 -1.43 -10.18 23.34
C GLY A 132 -0.39 -9.09 23.11
N GLN A 133 -0.59 -8.18 22.15
CA GLN A 133 0.35 -7.10 21.82
C GLN A 133 1.76 -7.60 21.49
N HIS A 134 1.88 -8.83 20.96
CA HIS A 134 3.18 -9.44 20.69
C HIS A 134 3.84 -8.77 19.49
N GLU A 135 5.05 -8.24 19.69
CA GLU A 135 5.83 -7.56 18.65
C GLU A 135 6.55 -8.51 17.68
N ASP A 136 6.74 -9.77 18.09
CA ASP A 136 7.49 -10.81 17.37
C ASP A 136 6.60 -11.91 16.76
#